data_AF-A0A9D5TEK9-F1
#
_entry.id   AF-A0A9D5TEK9-F1
#
_cell.length_a   1.000
_cell.length_b   1.000
_cell.length_c   1.000
_cell.angle_alpha   90.00
_cell.angle_beta   90.00
_cell.angle_gamma   90.00
#
_symmetry.space_group_name_H-M   'P 1'
#
loop_
_entity.id
_entity.type
_entity.pdbx_description
1 polymer ?
#
loop_
_entity_poly.entity_id
_entity_poly.type
_entity_poly.pdbx_seq_one_letter_code
_entity_poly.pdbx_strand_id
1 'polypeptide(L)'
;MKDFIVDPATKFDFQPADFVPFKDKAVLERVRNMSGKELEQREEWWHPEFQVKVMMNPHPVLIATLFERLRAASEAGKTFTMILGNPEPDTYIP
;
A
#
# COMPACT_ATOMS: atom_id res chain seq x y z
N MET A 1 2.89 -17.67 -2.35
CA MET A 1 3.92 -16.76 -2.89
C MET A 1 5.04 -17.67 -3.37
N LYS A 2 5.44 -17.60 -4.64
CA LYS A 2 6.67 -18.32 -5.05
C LYS A 2 7.81 -17.62 -4.33
N ASP A 3 8.44 -18.31 -3.39
CA ASP A 3 9.65 -17.84 -2.74
C ASP A 3 10.67 -17.54 -3.85
N PHE A 4 11.12 -16.29 -3.94
CA PHE A 4 12.30 -15.99 -4.73
C PHE A 4 13.48 -16.56 -3.96
N ILE A 5 13.77 -17.84 -4.19
CA ILE A 5 14.93 -18.53 -3.65
C ILE A 5 16.13 -18.08 -4.48
N VAL A 6 16.94 -17.19 -3.92
CA VAL A 6 18.32 -17.00 -4.39
C VAL A 6 19.19 -18.00 -3.63
N ASP A 7 19.83 -18.91 -4.36
CA ASP A 7 20.75 -19.91 -3.83
C ASP A 7 22.19 -19.50 -4.16
N PRO A 8 23.09 -19.32 -3.17
CA PRO A 8 22.82 -19.44 -1.72
C PRO A 8 22.04 -18.25 -1.17
N ALA A 9 21.33 -18.49 -0.05
CA ALA A 9 20.68 -17.44 0.71
C ALA A 9 21.71 -16.38 1.08
N THR A 10 21.67 -15.23 0.43
CA THR A 10 22.59 -14.14 0.71
C THR A 10 22.09 -13.35 1.91
N LYS A 11 22.99 -13.08 2.86
CA LYS A 11 22.72 -12.10 3.90
C LYS A 11 22.55 -10.75 3.19
N PHE A 12 21.34 -10.20 3.22
CA PHE A 12 21.07 -8.87 2.69
C PHE A 12 21.72 -7.83 3.63
N ASP A 13 22.99 -7.51 3.37
CA ASP A 13 23.76 -6.48 4.08
C ASP A 13 24.14 -5.40 3.06
N PHE A 14 23.21 -4.47 2.85
CA PHE A 14 23.39 -3.39 1.88
C PHE A 14 23.87 -2.11 2.58
N GLN A 15 24.66 -1.32 1.85
CA GLN A 15 25.01 0.03 2.24
C GLN A 15 24.18 1.00 1.39
N PRO A 16 23.32 1.85 1.98
CA PRO A 16 22.61 2.88 1.22
C PRO A 16 23.60 3.78 0.47
N ALA A 17 23.31 4.08 -0.81
CA ALA A 17 24.17 4.91 -1.63
C ALA A 17 24.28 6.34 -1.09
N ASP A 18 25.35 7.06 -1.46
CA ASP A 18 25.66 8.33 -0.83
C ASP A 18 24.61 9.42 -1.03
N PHE A 19 23.91 9.40 -2.16
CA PHE A 19 22.86 10.33 -2.50
C PHE A 19 21.52 10.05 -1.80
N VAL A 20 21.35 8.90 -1.14
CA VAL A 20 20.09 8.56 -0.46
C VAL A 20 19.96 9.40 0.82
N PRO A 21 18.85 10.14 1.02
CA PRO A 21 18.71 11.07 2.14
C PRO A 21 18.48 10.38 3.49
N PHE A 22 18.12 9.10 3.51
CA PHE A 22 17.85 8.32 4.73
C PHE A 22 18.68 7.03 4.75
N LYS A 23 19.50 6.83 5.79
CA LYS A 23 20.48 5.73 5.85
C LYS A 23 20.49 4.95 7.18
N ASP A 24 19.47 5.14 8.02
CA ASP A 24 19.39 4.45 9.31
C ASP A 24 19.10 2.95 9.10
N LYS A 25 20.16 2.12 9.22
CA LYS A 25 20.06 0.67 9.03
C LYS A 25 19.13 0.00 10.06
N ALA A 26 19.04 0.51 11.29
CA ALA A 26 18.17 -0.10 12.30
C ALA A 26 16.69 0.12 11.94
N VAL A 27 16.33 1.31 11.47
CA VAL A 27 14.97 1.58 10.98
C VAL A 27 14.67 0.75 9.74
N LEU A 28 15.61 0.68 8.78
CA LEU A 28 15.45 -0.09 7.55
C LEU A 28 15.23 -1.58 7.84
N GLU A 29 16.01 -2.18 8.75
CA GLU A 29 15.81 -3.56 9.18
C GLU A 29 14.47 -3.76 9.90
N ARG A 30 14.06 -2.82 10.76
CA ARG A 30 12.76 -2.89 11.43
C ARG A 30 11.61 -2.90 10.42
N VAL A 31 11.58 -1.94 9.49
CA VAL A 31 10.47 -1.84 8.52
C VAL A 31 10.46 -2.99 7.53
N ARG A 32 11.63 -3.53 7.17
CA ARG A 32 11.76 -4.71 6.30
C ARG A 32 11.12 -5.96 6.92
N ASN A 33 11.24 -6.12 8.24
CA ASN A 33 10.70 -7.28 8.96
C ASN A 33 9.23 -7.09 9.38
N MET A 34 8.64 -5.93 9.10
CA MET A 34 7.27 -5.63 9.49
C MET A 34 6.28 -6.42 8.62
N SER A 35 5.35 -7.09 9.28
CA SER A 35 4.27 -7.82 8.63
C SER A 35 3.18 -6.87 8.11
N GLY A 36 2.41 -7.34 7.12
CA GLY A 36 1.21 -6.61 6.69
C GLY A 36 0.19 -6.37 7.82
N LYS A 37 0.20 -7.19 8.89
CA LYS A 37 -0.67 -7.00 10.06
C LYS A 37 -0.21 -5.89 10.97
N GLU A 38 1.09 -5.72 11.13
CA GLU A 38 1.64 -4.57 11.85
C GLU A 38 1.35 -3.28 11.10
N LEU A 39 1.44 -3.27 9.77
CA LEU A 39 1.06 -2.12 8.94
C LEU A 39 -0.43 -1.76 9.04
N GLU A 40 -1.30 -2.69 9.44
CA GLU A 40 -2.74 -2.44 9.67
C GLU A 40 -3.03 -1.76 11.03
N GLN A 41 -2.04 -1.71 11.95
CA GLN A 41 -2.23 -1.13 13.28
C GLN A 41 -2.35 0.39 13.20
N ARG A 42 -3.30 0.94 13.98
CA ARG A 42 -3.48 2.39 14.07
C ARG A 42 -2.42 3.01 14.96
N GLU A 43 -1.91 4.15 14.51
CA GLU A 43 -1.14 5.04 15.37
C GLU A 43 -2.04 6.15 15.93
N GLU A 44 -1.64 6.72 17.06
CA GLU A 44 -2.36 7.78 17.75
C GLU A 44 -2.54 9.04 16.87
N TRP A 45 -1.57 9.32 16.00
CA TRP A 45 -1.58 10.49 15.12
C TRP A 45 -2.46 10.33 13.86
N TRP A 46 -3.07 9.16 13.63
CA TRP A 46 -3.90 8.92 12.45
C TRP A 46 -5.25 9.63 12.54
N HIS A 47 -5.72 10.17 11.42
CA HIS A 47 -7.09 10.71 11.34
C HIS A 47 -8.12 9.63 11.74
N PRO A 48 -9.19 9.95 12.51
CA PRO A 48 -10.14 8.95 13.02
C PRO A 48 -10.75 8.08 11.91
N GLU A 49 -11.02 8.68 10.75
CA GLU A 49 -11.61 7.98 9.60
C GLU A 49 -10.59 7.26 8.70
N PHE A 50 -9.29 7.46 8.92
CA PHE A 50 -8.27 6.81 8.10
C PHE A 50 -8.22 5.31 8.43
N GLN A 51 -8.48 4.46 7.44
CA GLN A 51 -8.45 3.01 7.59
C GLN A 51 -7.46 2.43 6.58
N VAL A 52 -6.63 1.47 7.02
CA VAL A 52 -5.68 0.80 6.14
C VAL A 52 -5.90 -0.71 6.20
N LYS A 53 -5.79 -1.36 5.04
CA LYS A 53 -5.92 -2.80 4.90
C LYS A 53 -4.83 -3.31 3.97
N VAL A 54 -4.03 -4.26 4.43
CA VAL A 54 -3.04 -4.94 3.59
C VAL A 54 -3.67 -6.23 3.09
N MET A 55 -3.85 -6.32 1.78
CA MET A 55 -4.47 -7.49 1.16
C MET A 55 -3.87 -7.82 -0.19
N MET A 56 -4.02 -9.09 -0.58
CA MET A 56 -3.64 -9.55 -1.90
C MET A 56 -4.69 -9.11 -2.92
N ASN A 57 -4.24 -8.60 -4.06
CA ASN A 57 -5.09 -8.16 -5.18
C ASN A 57 -6.22 -7.19 -4.74
N PRO A 58 -5.89 -5.96 -4.31
CA PRO A 58 -6.90 -5.01 -3.80
C PRO A 58 -7.84 -4.45 -4.87
N HIS A 59 -7.57 -4.70 -6.17
CA HIS A 59 -8.30 -4.09 -7.28
C HIS A 59 -9.83 -4.28 -7.22
N PRO A 60 -10.37 -5.49 -6.98
CA PRO A 60 -11.83 -5.67 -6.92
C PRO A 60 -12.48 -4.90 -5.76
N VAL A 61 -11.79 -4.82 -4.61
CA VAL A 61 -12.26 -4.05 -3.44
C VAL A 61 -12.27 -2.56 -3.74
N LEU A 62 -11.21 -2.07 -4.39
CA LEU A 62 -11.13 -0.68 -4.83
C LEU A 62 -12.31 -0.37 -5.77
N ILE A 63 -12.44 -1.11 -6.88
CA ILE A 63 -13.50 -0.91 -7.88
C ILE A 63 -14.89 -0.92 -7.22
N ALA A 64 -15.20 -1.94 -6.41
CA ALA A 64 -16.48 -2.01 -5.69
C ALA A 64 -16.72 -0.79 -4.79
N THR A 65 -15.68 -0.33 -4.09
CA THR A 65 -15.75 0.87 -3.24
C THR A 65 -16.02 2.14 -4.06
N LEU A 66 -15.40 2.29 -5.23
CA LEU A 66 -15.63 3.45 -6.10
C LEU A 66 -17.08 3.48 -6.60
N PHE A 67 -17.59 2.35 -7.09
CA PHE A 67 -18.97 2.24 -7.57
C PHE A 67 -20.01 2.43 -6.47
N GLU A 68 -19.77 1.88 -5.28
CA GLU A 68 -20.65 2.07 -4.13
C GLU A 68 -20.76 3.55 -3.75
N ARG A 69 -19.64 4.28 -3.74
CA ARG A 69 -19.65 5.72 -3.44
C ARG A 69 -20.35 6.54 -4.50
N LEU A 70 -20.16 6.20 -5.79
CA LEU A 70 -20.91 6.80 -6.90
C LEU A 70 -22.41 6.57 -6.75
N ARG A 71 -22.83 5.33 -6.46
CA ARG A 71 -24.23 4.98 -6.22
C ARG A 71 -24.81 5.79 -5.06
N ALA A 72 -24.15 5.79 -3.91
CA ALA A 72 -24.63 6.49 -2.71
C ALA A 72 -24.77 8.00 -2.93
N ALA A 73 -23.85 8.62 -3.68
CA ALA A 73 -23.98 10.03 -4.02
C ALA A 73 -25.14 10.32 -4.98
N SER A 74 -25.32 9.45 -5.99
CA SER A 74 -26.45 9.53 -6.93
C SER A 74 -27.80 9.41 -6.20
N GLU A 75 -27.95 8.40 -5.34
CA GLU A 75 -29.16 8.18 -4.53
C GLU A 75 -29.44 9.34 -3.57
N ALA A 76 -28.39 9.98 -3.05
CA ALA A 76 -28.51 11.15 -2.19
C ALA A 76 -28.69 12.48 -2.96
N GLY A 77 -28.69 12.47 -4.29
CA GLY A 77 -28.75 13.68 -5.11
C GLY A 77 -27.56 14.63 -4.93
N LYS A 78 -26.38 14.10 -4.60
CA LYS A 78 -25.16 14.88 -4.33
C LYS A 78 -24.15 14.76 -5.46
N THR A 79 -23.47 15.86 -5.77
CA THR A 79 -22.26 15.82 -6.61
C THR A 79 -21.17 15.05 -5.90
N PHE A 80 -20.48 14.17 -6.63
CA PHE A 80 -19.35 13.40 -6.11
C PHE A 80 -18.11 13.66 -6.95
N THR A 81 -17.01 13.98 -6.27
CA THR A 81 -15.70 14.20 -6.88
C THR A 81 -14.71 13.25 -6.23
N MET A 82 -13.89 12.59 -7.07
CA MET A 82 -12.90 11.61 -6.64
C MET A 82 -11.53 12.02 -7.17
N ILE A 83 -10.49 11.80 -6.36
CA ILE A 83 -9.10 11.89 -6.79
C ILE A 83 -8.59 10.45 -6.83
N LEU A 84 -8.24 9.98 -8.02
CA LEU A 84 -7.72 8.63 -8.25
C LEU A 84 -6.21 8.72 -8.51
N GLY A 85 -5.44 7.88 -7.83
CA GLY A 85 -4.00 7.80 -8.04
C GLY A 85 -3.66 7.00 -9.30
N ASN A 86 -2.68 7.47 -10.07
CA ASN A 86 -1.98 6.71 -11.12
C ASN A 86 -0.64 6.23 -10.52
N PRO A 87 -0.13 5.00 -10.77
CA PRO A 87 -0.45 4.05 -11.84
C PRO A 87 -1.35 2.87 -11.47
N GLU A 88 -2.17 2.42 -12.44
CA GLU A 88 -2.79 1.09 -12.45
C GLU A 88 -2.23 0.28 -13.64
N PRO A 89 -1.00 -0.22 -13.54
CA PRO A 89 -0.31 -0.85 -14.67
C PRO A 89 -1.09 -2.04 -15.23
N ASP A 90 -1.79 -2.80 -14.40
CA ASP A 90 -2.54 -4.01 -14.80
C ASP A 90 -3.74 -3.71 -15.73
N THR A 91 -4.28 -2.50 -15.71
CA THR A 91 -5.40 -2.09 -16.60
C THR A 91 -4.92 -1.44 -17.89
N TYR A 92 -3.66 -0.99 -17.94
CA TYR A 92 -3.06 -0.33 -19.11
C TYR A 92 -2.17 -1.25 -19.95
N ILE A 93 -1.93 -2.49 -19.51
CA ILE A 93 -1.21 -3.51 -20.30
C ILE A 93 -2.23 -4.22 -21.20
N PRO A 94 -2.01 -4.26 -22.54
CA PRO A 94 -2.90 -4.91 -23.50
C PRO A 94 -3.12 -6.41 -23.29
#